data_AF-B5VSY8-F1
#
_entry.id   AF-B5VSY8-F1
#
_cell.length_a   1.000
_cell.length_b   1.000
_cell.length_c   1.000
_cell.angle_alpha   90.00
_cell.angle_beta   90.00
_cell.angle_gamma   90.00
#
_symmetry.space_group_name_H-M   'P 1'
#
loop_
_entity.id
_entity.type
_entity.pdbx_description
1 polymer ?
#
loop_
_entity_poly.entity_id
_entity_poly.type
_entity_poly.pdbx_seq_one_letter_code
_entity_poly.pdbx_strand_id
1 'polypeptide(L)'
;MFVRVKLNKPVKWYRFYSTLDSHSLKLQSGSKFVKIKPVNNLRSSSSADFVSPPNSKLQSLIWQNPLQNVYITKKPWTPSTREAMVEFITHLHESYPEVNVIVQPDVAEEISQDFKSPLENDPNRPHILYTGPEQDIVNRTDLLVTLGGDGTILHGVSMFGNTQVPPVLAFALGTLGFLLPFDFKEHKKVFQEVISSRAKCLHRTRLECHLKKRIATHLL
;
A
#
# COMPACT_ATOMS: atom_id res chain seq x y z
N MET A 1 38.46 6.94 4.47
CA MET A 1 38.59 7.48 5.83
C MET A 1 37.21 7.43 6.48
N PHE A 2 36.95 6.44 7.33
CA PHE A 2 35.62 6.23 7.94
C PHE A 2 35.59 6.87 9.34
N VAL A 3 34.67 7.82 9.52
CA VAL A 3 34.39 8.43 10.83
C VAL A 3 33.55 7.46 11.64
N ARG A 4 34.07 7.10 12.81
CA ARG A 4 33.46 6.20 13.79
C ARG A 4 32.53 6.99 14.71
N VAL A 5 31.22 6.92 14.48
CA VAL A 5 30.24 7.44 15.45
C VAL A 5 29.96 6.34 16.49
N LYS A 6 30.48 6.51 17.71
CA LYS A 6 30.14 5.69 18.88
C LYS A 6 28.92 6.30 19.57
N LEU A 7 27.78 5.61 19.55
CA LEU A 7 26.67 5.90 20.45
C LEU A 7 26.84 5.07 21.73
N ASN A 8 27.36 5.70 22.79
CA ASN A 8 27.42 5.16 24.15
C ASN A 8 26.10 5.47 24.86
N LYS A 9 25.08 4.65 24.63
CA LYS A 9 23.88 4.42 25.47
C LYS A 9 22.98 3.43 24.74
N PRO A 10 22.23 2.55 25.43
CA PRO A 10 21.24 1.72 24.78
C PRO A 10 20.18 2.65 24.18
N VAL A 11 20.24 2.88 22.87
CA VAL A 11 19.14 3.48 22.13
C VAL A 11 18.05 2.41 22.14
N LYS A 12 17.16 2.48 23.14
CA LYS A 12 15.84 1.85 23.08
C LYS A 12 15.15 2.52 21.89
N TRP A 13 15.19 1.88 20.74
CA TRP A 13 14.24 2.16 19.66
C TRP A 13 12.87 1.77 20.19
N TYR A 14 12.19 2.71 20.83
CA TYR A 14 10.75 2.62 20.93
C TYR A 14 10.25 2.61 19.48
N ARG A 15 9.70 1.46 19.05
CA ARG A 15 8.75 1.39 17.94
C ARG A 15 7.56 2.29 18.30
N PHE A 16 7.70 3.59 18.09
CA PHE A 16 6.58 4.42 17.66
C PHE A 16 6.45 4.06 16.18
N TYR A 17 5.80 2.98 15.74
CA TYR A 17 4.44 2.60 16.01
C TYR A 17 4.35 1.07 15.99
N SER A 18 3.97 0.47 17.11
CA SER A 18 3.33 -0.85 17.10
C SER A 18 2.37 -0.93 18.28
N THR A 19 1.14 -1.34 17.94
CA THR A 19 0.13 -1.92 18.83
C THR A 19 -0.37 -1.01 19.96
N LEU A 20 -1.31 -0.12 19.62
CA LEU A 20 -2.50 -0.04 20.46
C LEU A 20 -3.18 -1.41 20.35
N ASP A 21 -3.39 -2.04 21.50
CA ASP A 21 -3.99 -3.36 21.63
C ASP A 21 -5.21 -3.49 20.71
N SER A 22 -5.20 -4.54 19.88
CA SER A 22 -6.29 -4.94 19.01
C SER A 22 -7.44 -5.56 19.83
N HIS A 23 -7.93 -4.82 20.82
CA HIS A 23 -9.20 -5.09 21.45
C HIS A 23 -10.31 -4.51 20.57
N SER A 24 -10.87 -5.37 19.70
CA SER A 24 -12.20 -5.22 19.10
C SER A 24 -12.55 -3.77 18.68
N LEU A 25 -11.83 -3.23 17.70
CA LEU A 25 -12.26 -2.00 17.04
C LEU A 25 -13.60 -2.29 16.36
N LYS A 26 -14.68 -1.70 16.88
CA LYS A 26 -15.95 -1.66 16.18
C LYS A 26 -15.72 -0.89 14.89
N LEU A 27 -15.70 -1.59 13.76
CA LEU A 27 -15.68 -1.00 12.41
C LEU A 27 -16.92 -0.11 12.24
N GLN A 28 -16.84 1.14 12.66
CA GLN A 28 -17.90 2.12 12.48
C GLN A 28 -17.49 3.08 11.39
N SER A 29 -18.26 3.10 10.31
CA SER A 29 -18.11 4.11 9.27
C SER A 29 -18.58 5.46 9.80
N GLY A 30 -17.77 6.51 9.65
CA GLY A 30 -18.14 7.88 9.99
C GLY A 30 -19.14 8.52 9.01
N SER A 31 -19.48 7.85 7.90
CA SER A 31 -20.35 8.36 6.84
C SER A 31 -21.33 7.30 6.33
N LYS A 32 -22.54 7.73 5.92
CA LYS A 32 -23.53 6.86 5.26
C LYS A 32 -23.05 6.37 3.89
N PHE A 33 -22.08 7.07 3.28
CA PHE A 33 -21.59 6.81 1.93
C PHE A 33 -20.44 5.80 1.87
N VAL A 34 -19.95 5.34 3.02
CA VAL A 34 -18.84 4.39 3.10
C VAL A 34 -19.25 3.18 3.94
N LYS A 35 -18.90 1.98 3.49
CA LYS A 35 -19.00 0.75 4.25
C LYS A 35 -17.61 0.14 4.41
N ILE A 36 -17.15 0.03 5.65
CA ILE A 36 -15.89 -0.65 5.95
C ILE A 36 -16.18 -2.14 6.15
N LYS A 37 -15.45 -3.00 5.43
CA LYS A 37 -15.59 -4.46 5.48
C LYS A 37 -14.27 -5.13 5.88
N PRO A 38 -14.32 -6.33 6.50
CA PRO A 38 -13.13 -7.12 6.74
C PRO A 38 -12.47 -7.51 5.41
N VAL A 39 -11.15 -7.30 5.31
CA VAL A 39 -10.36 -7.73 4.15
C VAL A 39 -10.43 -9.24 3.94
N ASN A 40 -10.78 -10.01 4.98
CA ASN A 40 -10.96 -11.47 4.92
C ASN A 40 -12.07 -11.94 3.99
N ASN A 41 -12.97 -11.03 3.59
CA ASN A 41 -14.00 -11.31 2.60
C ASN A 41 -13.46 -11.37 1.16
N LEU A 42 -12.21 -10.92 0.94
CA LEU A 42 -11.57 -10.95 -0.37
C LEU A 42 -10.82 -12.27 -0.58
N ARG A 43 -10.68 -12.65 -1.86
CA ARG A 43 -9.84 -13.76 -2.31
C ARG A 43 -8.38 -13.55 -1.92
N SER A 44 -7.63 -14.65 -1.81
CA SER A 44 -6.17 -14.60 -1.72
C SER A 44 -5.56 -13.92 -2.93
N SER A 45 -4.37 -13.35 -2.73
CA SER A 45 -3.63 -12.64 -3.77
C SER A 45 -3.36 -13.51 -4.99
N SER A 46 -3.37 -12.87 -6.15
CA SER A 46 -3.02 -13.44 -7.43
C SER A 46 -1.68 -12.85 -7.88
N SER A 47 -0.69 -13.72 -8.10
CA SER A 47 0.60 -13.28 -8.62
C SER A 47 0.48 -12.90 -10.09
N ALA A 48 1.06 -11.75 -10.44
CA ALA A 48 1.26 -11.37 -11.83
C ALA A 48 2.50 -12.05 -12.42
N ASP A 49 2.51 -12.23 -13.73
CA ASP A 49 3.66 -12.68 -14.49
C ASP A 49 4.49 -11.49 -14.97
N PHE A 50 5.80 -11.73 -15.08
CA PHE A 50 6.78 -10.75 -15.52
C PHE A 50 7.54 -11.28 -16.72
N VAL A 51 7.21 -10.76 -17.90
CA VAL A 51 7.85 -11.19 -19.16
C VAL A 51 9.00 -10.25 -19.50
N SER A 52 10.22 -10.79 -19.55
CA SER A 52 11.42 -10.01 -19.89
C SER A 52 11.67 -10.01 -21.40
N PRO A 53 11.62 -8.85 -22.09
CA PRO A 53 12.07 -8.75 -23.47
C PRO A 53 13.60 -8.89 -23.54
N PRO A 54 14.17 -9.50 -24.59
CA PRO A 54 15.60 -9.76 -24.68
C PRO A 54 16.50 -8.52 -24.59
N ASN A 55 15.98 -7.32 -24.93
CA ASN A 55 16.74 -6.07 -24.97
C ASN A 55 16.23 -5.00 -23.98
N SER A 56 15.54 -5.39 -22.90
CA SER A 56 15.04 -4.42 -21.92
C SER A 56 15.33 -4.84 -20.49
N LYS A 57 15.72 -3.87 -19.67
CA LYS A 57 15.76 -4.03 -18.21
C LYS A 57 14.36 -3.98 -17.58
N LEU A 58 13.35 -3.61 -18.36
CA LEU A 58 11.95 -3.56 -17.95
C LEU A 58 11.24 -4.85 -18.33
N GLN A 59 10.40 -5.34 -17.42
CA GLN A 59 9.60 -6.54 -17.57
C GLN A 59 8.15 -6.12 -17.82
N SER A 60 7.48 -6.73 -18.79
CA SER A 60 6.03 -6.51 -18.98
C SER A 60 5.27 -7.15 -17.83
N LEU A 61 4.35 -6.39 -17.22
CA LEU A 61 3.47 -6.85 -16.16
C LEU A 61 2.20 -7.44 -16.78
N ILE A 62 1.99 -8.74 -16.61
CA ILE A 62 0.85 -9.46 -17.16
C ILE A 62 0.03 -10.11 -16.05
N TRP A 63 -1.26 -9.80 -16.00
CA TRP A 63 -2.20 -10.36 -15.04
C TRP A 63 -2.78 -11.68 -15.58
N GLN A 64 -2.40 -12.83 -15.01
CA GLN A 64 -2.98 -14.13 -15.36
C GLN A 64 -4.44 -14.23 -14.90
N ASN A 65 -4.73 -13.70 -13.72
CA ASN A 65 -6.09 -13.43 -13.24
C ASN A 65 -6.31 -11.92 -13.26
N PRO A 66 -7.50 -11.42 -13.63
CA PRO A 66 -7.77 -9.98 -13.60
C PRO A 66 -7.42 -9.38 -12.24
N LEU A 67 -6.76 -8.22 -12.27
CA LEU A 67 -6.44 -7.46 -11.06
C LEU A 67 -7.73 -7.08 -10.32
N GLN A 68 -7.86 -7.48 -9.06
CA GLN A 68 -9.00 -7.14 -8.23
C GLN A 68 -8.59 -6.40 -6.96
N ASN A 69 -7.61 -6.91 -6.21
CA ASN A 69 -7.35 -6.42 -4.86
C ASN A 69 -6.21 -5.39 -4.85
N VAL A 70 -6.56 -4.11 -4.71
CA VAL A 70 -5.62 -2.99 -4.72
C VAL A 70 -5.43 -2.43 -3.31
N TYR A 71 -4.24 -2.59 -2.75
CA TYR A 71 -3.88 -2.00 -1.46
C TYR A 71 -3.27 -0.61 -1.68
N ILE A 72 -3.83 0.41 -1.01
CA ILE A 72 -3.41 1.80 -1.15
C ILE A 72 -2.85 2.30 0.18
N THR A 73 -1.62 2.83 0.14
CA THR A 73 -0.98 3.51 1.28
C THR A 73 -0.61 4.95 0.90
N LYS A 74 -0.62 5.86 1.90
CA LYS A 74 -0.30 7.27 1.72
C LYS A 74 0.69 7.78 2.75
N LYS A 75 1.36 8.89 2.44
CA LYS A 75 2.11 9.66 3.45
C LYS A 75 1.15 10.13 4.56
N PRO A 76 1.42 9.87 5.85
CA PRO A 76 0.53 10.28 6.93
C PRO A 76 0.53 11.80 7.13
N TRP A 77 -0.56 12.31 7.72
CA TRP A 77 -0.76 13.73 8.10
C TRP A 77 -0.47 14.76 7.00
N THR A 78 -0.60 14.38 5.74
CA THR A 78 -0.38 15.27 4.60
C THR A 78 -1.70 15.43 3.83
N PRO A 79 -2.36 16.60 3.88
CA PRO A 79 -3.68 16.81 3.28
C PRO A 79 -3.76 16.43 1.80
N SER A 80 -2.76 16.83 1.00
CA SER A 80 -2.73 16.51 -0.44
C SER A 80 -2.77 15.02 -0.74
N THR A 81 -2.11 14.19 0.08
CA THR A 81 -2.14 12.72 -0.09
C THR A 81 -3.43 12.08 0.37
N ARG A 82 -4.14 12.71 1.33
CA ARG A 82 -5.46 12.29 1.78
C ARG A 82 -6.52 12.58 0.70
N GLU A 83 -6.51 13.80 0.17
CA GLU A 83 -7.38 14.22 -0.94
C GLU A 83 -7.18 13.33 -2.17
N ALA A 84 -5.92 13.11 -2.56
CA ALA A 84 -5.59 12.23 -3.67
C ALA A 84 -5.99 10.77 -3.44
N MET A 85 -5.92 10.28 -2.20
CA MET A 85 -6.40 8.94 -1.88
C MET A 85 -7.91 8.83 -2.11
N VAL A 86 -8.69 9.81 -1.65
CA VAL A 86 -10.15 9.85 -1.86
C VAL A 86 -10.49 9.99 -3.34
N GLU A 87 -9.79 10.85 -4.07
CA GLU A 87 -9.94 11.01 -5.53
C GLU A 87 -9.66 9.71 -6.28
N PHE A 88 -8.54 9.06 -5.97
CA PHE A 88 -8.14 7.80 -6.60
C PHE A 88 -9.12 6.67 -6.30
N ILE A 89 -9.54 6.52 -5.04
CA ILE A 89 -10.53 5.52 -4.64
C ILE A 89 -11.89 5.75 -5.31
N THR A 90 -12.29 7.02 -5.45
CA THR A 90 -13.51 7.38 -6.17
C THR A 90 -13.41 6.94 -7.64
N HIS A 91 -12.31 7.27 -8.30
CA HIS A 91 -12.08 6.85 -9.68
C HIS A 91 -12.10 5.31 -9.85
N LEU A 92 -11.46 4.57 -8.92
CA LEU A 92 -11.45 3.11 -8.97
C LEU A 92 -12.87 2.53 -8.89
N HIS A 93 -13.66 3.00 -7.93
CA HIS A 93 -15.03 2.50 -7.75
C HIS A 93 -15.98 2.89 -8.89
N GLU A 94 -15.77 4.04 -9.55
CA GLU A 94 -16.59 4.48 -10.68
C GLU A 94 -16.22 3.75 -11.98
N SER A 95 -14.93 3.53 -12.23
CA SER A 95 -14.43 3.03 -13.52
C SER A 95 -14.17 1.53 -13.55
N TYR A 96 -13.96 0.90 -12.39
CA TYR A 96 -13.56 -0.51 -12.26
C TYR A 96 -14.34 -1.21 -11.13
N PRO A 97 -15.61 -1.61 -11.36
CA PRO A 97 -16.46 -2.26 -10.35
C PRO A 97 -15.89 -3.56 -9.77
N GLU A 98 -14.99 -4.23 -10.48
CA GLU A 98 -14.30 -5.44 -10.06
C GLU A 98 -13.16 -5.20 -9.06
N VAL A 99 -12.72 -3.96 -8.89
CA VAL A 99 -11.60 -3.59 -8.03
C VAL A 99 -12.06 -3.44 -6.57
N ASN A 100 -11.39 -4.17 -5.69
CA ASN A 100 -11.54 -4.08 -4.24
C ASN A 100 -10.44 -3.18 -3.67
N VAL A 101 -10.83 -2.11 -2.99
CA VAL A 101 -9.90 -1.17 -2.35
C VAL A 101 -9.57 -1.62 -0.93
N ILE A 102 -8.30 -1.84 -0.65
CA ILE A 102 -7.77 -2.19 0.67
C ILE A 102 -6.98 -0.99 1.23
N VAL A 103 -7.19 -0.66 2.51
CA VAL A 103 -6.45 0.38 3.23
C VAL A 103 -6.18 -0.04 4.68
N GLN A 104 -5.24 0.63 5.37
CA GLN A 104 -5.00 0.38 6.80
C GLN A 104 -6.22 0.79 7.66
N PRO A 105 -6.41 0.17 8.85
CA PRO A 105 -7.62 0.41 9.67
C PRO A 105 -7.82 1.87 10.07
N ASP A 106 -6.75 2.51 10.53
CA ASP A 106 -6.73 3.93 10.90
C ASP A 106 -7.04 4.84 9.71
N VAL A 107 -6.48 4.52 8.54
CA VAL A 107 -6.75 5.25 7.29
C VAL A 107 -8.21 5.07 6.85
N ALA A 108 -8.80 3.88 6.99
CA ALA A 108 -10.19 3.62 6.62
C ALA A 108 -11.16 4.51 7.41
N GLU A 109 -10.95 4.60 8.73
CA GLU A 109 -11.72 5.49 9.61
C GLU A 109 -11.48 6.96 9.24
N GLU A 110 -10.22 7.33 9.04
CA GLU A 110 -9.78 8.67 8.68
C GLU A 110 -10.52 9.20 7.44
N ILE A 111 -10.48 8.48 6.32
CA ILE A 111 -11.01 8.95 5.03
C ILE A 111 -12.51 8.72 4.87
N SER A 112 -13.15 7.94 5.76
CA SER A 112 -14.58 7.60 5.65
C SER A 112 -15.48 8.83 5.59
N GLN A 113 -15.09 9.93 6.24
CA GLN A 113 -15.84 11.19 6.30
C GLN A 113 -15.65 12.09 5.07
N ASP A 114 -14.68 11.77 4.20
CA ASP A 114 -14.31 12.61 3.07
C ASP A 114 -15.14 12.32 1.82
N PHE A 115 -15.70 11.11 1.72
CA PHE A 115 -16.62 10.76 0.65
C PHE A 115 -17.94 11.51 0.82
N LYS A 116 -18.22 12.44 -0.10
CA LYS A 116 -19.38 13.36 -0.04
C LYS A 116 -20.62 12.86 -0.77
N SER A 117 -20.46 11.91 -1.68
CA SER A 117 -21.55 11.31 -2.45
C SER A 117 -21.35 9.79 -2.49
N PRO A 118 -22.44 9.01 -2.64
CA PRO A 118 -22.33 7.61 -3.00
C PRO A 118 -21.98 7.48 -4.49
N LEU A 119 -21.65 6.25 -4.92
CA LEU A 119 -21.32 5.97 -6.32
C LEU A 119 -22.53 6.21 -7.21
N GLU A 120 -22.33 6.91 -8.33
CA GLU A 120 -23.37 7.25 -9.31
C GLU A 120 -24.62 7.93 -8.69
N ASN A 121 -24.47 8.59 -7.54
CA ASN A 121 -25.56 9.17 -6.74
C ASN A 121 -26.62 8.16 -6.28
N ASP A 122 -26.34 6.85 -6.28
CA ASP A 122 -27.24 5.82 -5.76
C ASP A 122 -26.94 5.56 -4.26
N PRO A 123 -27.87 5.88 -3.33
CA PRO A 123 -27.66 5.64 -1.90
C PRO A 123 -27.45 4.17 -1.53
N ASN A 124 -27.83 3.22 -2.40
CA ASN A 124 -27.60 1.80 -2.18
C ASN A 124 -26.19 1.34 -2.57
N ARG A 125 -25.38 2.21 -3.19
CA ARG A 125 -24.01 1.92 -3.65
C ARG A 125 -22.98 2.79 -2.91
N PRO A 126 -22.72 2.50 -1.62
CA PRO A 126 -21.65 3.17 -0.88
C PRO A 126 -20.28 2.71 -1.37
N HIS A 127 -19.26 3.54 -1.15
CA HIS A 127 -17.87 3.14 -1.30
C HIS A 127 -17.54 2.01 -0.31
N ILE A 128 -16.86 0.96 -0.77
CA ILE A 128 -16.51 -0.18 0.07
C ILE A 128 -15.00 -0.12 0.33
N LEU A 129 -14.61 0.00 1.60
CA LEU A 129 -13.22 -0.04 2.01
C LEU A 129 -12.96 -1.35 2.76
N TYR A 130 -12.00 -2.13 2.29
CA TYR A 130 -11.58 -3.34 2.96
C TYR A 130 -10.39 -3.05 3.88
N THR A 131 -10.45 -3.57 5.11
CA THR A 131 -9.37 -3.39 6.07
C THR A 131 -9.26 -4.55 7.05
N GLY A 132 -8.15 -4.65 7.76
CA GLY A 132 -7.87 -5.72 8.71
C GLY A 132 -6.43 -5.70 9.22
N PRO A 133 -6.01 -6.74 9.95
CA PRO A 133 -4.63 -6.93 10.37
C PRO A 133 -3.66 -6.95 9.18
N GLU A 134 -2.41 -6.52 9.40
CA GLU A 134 -1.39 -6.44 8.33
C GLU A 134 -1.22 -7.76 7.58
N GLN A 135 -1.21 -8.89 8.30
CA GLN A 135 -1.07 -10.21 7.69
C GLN A 135 -2.20 -10.53 6.71
N ASP A 136 -3.43 -10.12 7.02
CA ASP A 136 -4.60 -10.37 6.18
C ASP A 136 -4.61 -9.50 4.93
N ILE A 137 -4.12 -8.26 5.03
CA ILE A 137 -3.89 -7.34 3.90
C ILE A 137 -2.80 -7.91 2.98
N VAL A 138 -1.66 -8.31 3.55
CA VAL A 138 -0.52 -8.86 2.80
C VAL A 138 -0.94 -10.08 1.97
N ASN A 139 -1.71 -11.00 2.56
CA ASN A 139 -2.13 -12.24 1.91
C ASN A 139 -3.16 -12.05 0.77
N ARG A 140 -3.72 -10.85 0.61
CA ARG A 140 -4.82 -10.57 -0.33
C ARG A 140 -4.49 -9.48 -1.34
N THR A 141 -3.36 -8.82 -1.21
CA THR A 141 -2.97 -7.71 -2.10
C THR A 141 -2.45 -8.25 -3.43
N ASP A 142 -3.08 -7.84 -4.53
CA ASP A 142 -2.59 -8.09 -5.91
C ASP A 142 -1.65 -6.96 -6.36
N LEU A 143 -1.97 -5.71 -6.03
CA LEU A 143 -1.22 -4.51 -6.40
C LEU A 143 -1.06 -3.58 -5.19
N LEU A 144 0.16 -3.10 -4.94
CA LEU A 144 0.42 -2.04 -3.97
C LEU A 144 0.47 -0.68 -4.69
N VAL A 145 -0.36 0.27 -4.25
CA VAL A 145 -0.35 1.67 -4.71
C VAL A 145 0.15 2.57 -3.58
N THR A 146 1.11 3.45 -3.87
CA THR A 146 1.64 4.40 -2.88
C THR A 146 1.43 5.84 -3.31
N LEU A 147 0.90 6.67 -2.40
CA LEU A 147 0.61 8.09 -2.61
C LEU A 147 1.52 8.94 -1.70
N GLY A 148 2.61 9.48 -2.24
CA GLY A 148 3.53 10.31 -1.42
C GLY A 148 4.95 10.40 -1.97
N GLY A 149 5.93 10.23 -1.08
CA GLY A 149 7.37 10.24 -1.37
C GLY A 149 8.02 8.85 -1.33
N ASP A 150 9.35 8.77 -1.53
CA ASP A 150 10.14 7.52 -1.45
C ASP A 150 9.95 6.76 -0.13
N GLY A 151 9.83 7.47 1.00
CA GLY A 151 9.56 6.87 2.31
C GLY A 151 8.23 6.11 2.38
N THR A 152 7.24 6.53 1.59
CA THR A 152 5.93 5.84 1.47
C THR A 152 6.09 4.49 0.77
N ILE A 153 6.93 4.44 -0.26
CA ILE A 153 7.26 3.18 -0.97
C ILE A 153 7.95 2.22 -0.01
N LEU A 154 8.98 2.70 0.70
CA LEU A 154 9.74 1.88 1.65
C LEU A 154 8.83 1.33 2.77
N HIS A 155 7.95 2.19 3.30
CA HIS A 155 6.99 1.77 4.32
C HIS A 155 6.01 0.72 3.79
N GLY A 156 5.38 0.95 2.64
CA GLY A 156 4.45 -0.01 2.03
C GLY A 156 5.09 -1.36 1.72
N VAL A 157 6.30 -1.36 1.14
CA VAL A 157 7.05 -2.59 0.82
C VAL A 157 7.50 -3.33 2.10
N SER A 158 7.77 -2.61 3.19
CA SER A 158 8.21 -3.23 4.45
C SER A 158 7.17 -4.17 5.08
N MET A 159 5.88 -3.96 4.78
CA MET A 159 4.80 -4.87 5.20
C MET A 159 4.94 -6.27 4.58
N PHE A 160 5.56 -6.38 3.40
CA PHE A 160 5.77 -7.62 2.66
C PHE A 160 7.17 -8.22 2.93
N GLY A 161 7.72 -8.01 4.14
CA GLY A 161 9.12 -8.35 4.46
C GLY A 161 9.47 -9.82 4.19
N ASN A 162 8.64 -10.74 4.70
CA ASN A 162 8.89 -12.18 4.62
C ASN A 162 8.10 -12.89 3.51
N THR A 163 7.42 -12.13 2.65
CA THR A 163 6.56 -12.66 1.59
C THR A 163 6.98 -12.10 0.23
N GLN A 164 6.35 -12.61 -0.83
CA GLN A 164 6.43 -11.99 -2.13
C GLN A 164 5.81 -10.60 -2.07
N VAL A 165 6.48 -9.63 -2.69
CA VAL A 165 5.99 -8.25 -2.81
C VAL A 165 5.12 -8.19 -4.08
N PRO A 166 3.89 -7.66 -4.02
CA PRO A 166 3.09 -7.40 -5.21
C PRO A 166 3.77 -6.34 -6.10
N PRO A 167 3.41 -6.22 -7.39
CA PRO A 167 3.79 -5.06 -8.19
C PRO A 167 3.47 -3.75 -7.44
N VAL A 168 4.35 -2.76 -7.57
CA VAL A 168 4.25 -1.48 -6.86
C VAL A 168 4.03 -0.36 -7.86
N LEU A 169 2.88 0.32 -7.75
CA LEU A 169 2.53 1.53 -8.48
C LEU A 169 2.69 2.74 -7.57
N ALA A 170 3.62 3.63 -7.89
CA ALA A 170 3.99 4.72 -7.00
C ALA A 170 3.75 6.09 -7.64
N PHE A 171 2.89 6.90 -7.01
CA PHE A 171 2.57 8.27 -7.44
C PHE A 171 3.24 9.30 -6.54
N ALA A 172 3.93 10.25 -7.16
CA ALA A 172 4.51 11.40 -6.50
C ALA A 172 3.41 12.43 -6.17
N LEU A 173 3.36 12.85 -4.91
CA LEU A 173 2.56 13.98 -4.46
C LEU A 173 3.46 14.98 -3.72
N GLY A 174 3.87 16.03 -4.44
CA GLY A 174 4.82 17.03 -3.97
C GLY A 174 6.12 17.00 -4.77
N THR A 175 7.28 17.08 -4.09
CA THR A 175 8.60 17.06 -4.74
C THR A 175 8.85 15.71 -5.41
N LEU A 176 9.34 15.74 -6.66
CA LEU A 176 9.69 14.55 -7.42
C LEU A 176 10.80 13.76 -6.69
N GLY A 177 10.47 12.55 -6.22
CA GLY A 177 11.41 11.62 -5.61
C GLY A 177 12.21 10.84 -6.65
N PHE A 178 13.22 10.08 -6.22
CA PHE A 178 14.03 9.28 -7.14
C PHE A 178 13.33 7.99 -7.58
N LEU A 179 12.46 7.44 -6.71
CA LEU A 179 11.80 6.16 -6.95
C LEU A 179 10.41 6.30 -7.58
N LEU A 180 9.89 7.53 -7.69
CA LEU A 180 8.52 7.83 -8.11
C LEU A 180 8.49 8.30 -9.57
N PRO A 181 8.06 7.44 -10.51
CA PRO A 181 8.07 7.78 -11.93
C PRO A 181 6.83 8.56 -12.40
N PHE A 182 5.75 8.60 -11.62
CA PHE A 182 4.46 9.14 -12.06
C PHE A 182 3.99 10.32 -11.20
N ASP A 183 3.52 11.39 -11.84
CA ASP A 183 2.73 12.44 -11.18
C ASP A 183 1.31 11.90 -10.93
N PHE A 184 0.75 12.19 -9.76
CA PHE A 184 -0.62 11.78 -9.43
C PHE A 184 -1.66 12.30 -10.44
N LYS A 185 -1.41 13.41 -11.16
CA LYS A 185 -2.30 13.89 -12.22
C LYS A 185 -2.55 12.86 -13.33
N GLU A 186 -1.64 11.91 -13.51
CA GLU A 186 -1.74 10.88 -14.54
C GLU A 186 -2.37 9.57 -14.03
N HIS A 187 -2.87 9.53 -12.79
CA HIS A 187 -3.32 8.30 -12.13
C HIS A 187 -4.30 7.46 -12.94
N LYS A 188 -5.27 8.09 -13.62
CA LYS A 188 -6.29 7.40 -14.43
C LYS A 188 -5.65 6.62 -15.58
N LYS A 189 -4.80 7.30 -16.36
CA LYS A 189 -4.09 6.73 -17.49
C LYS A 189 -3.11 5.65 -17.06
N VAL A 190 -2.30 5.93 -16.03
CA VAL A 190 -1.29 4.98 -15.55
C VAL A 190 -1.95 3.72 -14.98
N PHE A 191 -3.01 3.87 -14.19
CA PHE A 191 -3.74 2.72 -13.66
C PHE A 191 -4.39 1.90 -14.77
N GLN A 192 -4.95 2.55 -15.80
CA GLN A 192 -5.51 1.87 -16.98
C GLN A 192 -4.47 0.99 -17.69
N GLU A 193 -3.23 1.46 -17.86
CA GLU A 193 -2.15 0.66 -18.44
C GLU A 193 -1.75 -0.52 -17.55
N VAL A 194 -1.76 -0.33 -16.23
CA VAL A 194 -1.45 -1.38 -15.24
C VAL A 194 -2.52 -2.47 -15.25
N ILE A 195 -3.80 -2.12 -15.10
CA ILE A 195 -4.90 -3.10 -15.05
C ILE A 195 -5.05 -3.85 -16.38
N SER A 196 -4.75 -3.21 -17.51
CA SER A 196 -4.85 -3.81 -18.84
C SER A 196 -3.63 -4.64 -19.28
N SER A 197 -2.70 -4.95 -18.37
CA SER A 197 -1.46 -5.70 -18.68
C SER A 197 -0.58 -5.05 -19.77
N ARG A 198 -0.59 -3.71 -19.87
CA ARG A 198 0.26 -2.93 -20.80
C ARG A 198 1.42 -2.22 -20.11
N ALA A 199 1.42 -2.21 -18.78
CA ALA A 199 2.49 -1.62 -17.99
C ALA A 199 3.78 -2.44 -18.02
N LYS A 200 4.89 -1.76 -17.73
CA LYS A 200 6.21 -2.36 -17.54
C LYS A 200 6.71 -2.05 -16.14
N CYS A 201 7.43 -3.01 -15.55
CA CYS A 201 8.01 -2.93 -14.23
C CYS A 201 9.54 -2.98 -14.31
N LEU A 202 10.20 -2.27 -13.40
CA LEU A 202 11.63 -2.41 -13.16
C LEU A 202 11.83 -3.33 -11.94
N HIS A 203 12.60 -4.40 -12.12
CA HIS A 203 12.96 -5.27 -10.99
C HIS A 203 13.98 -4.58 -10.07
N ARG A 204 13.70 -4.53 -8.76
CA ARG A 204 14.60 -4.01 -7.72
C ARG A 204 14.86 -5.09 -6.68
N THR A 205 16.13 -5.39 -6.43
CA THR A 205 16.54 -6.41 -5.45
C THR A 205 16.38 -5.91 -4.01
N ARG A 206 16.19 -6.84 -3.07
CA ARG A 206 16.14 -6.55 -1.62
C ARG A 206 17.34 -7.18 -0.93
N LEU A 207 17.80 -6.53 0.14
CA LEU A 207 18.81 -7.08 1.04
C LEU A 207 18.13 -7.66 2.29
N GLU A 208 18.61 -8.80 2.75
CA GLU A 208 18.21 -9.40 4.02
C GLU A 208 19.26 -9.11 5.10
N CYS A 209 18.81 -8.78 6.32
CA CYS A 209 19.68 -8.44 7.43
C CYS A 209 19.47 -9.40 8.60
N HIS A 210 20.51 -10.16 8.97
CA HIS A 210 20.49 -11.04 10.13
C HIS A 210 21.26 -10.41 11.29
N LEU A 211 20.54 -9.98 12.34
CA LEU A 211 21.14 -9.42 13.54
C LEU A 211 21.48 -10.53 14.56
N LYS A 212 22.76 -10.87 14.69
CA LYS A 212 23.24 -11.79 15.74
C LYS A 212 23.63 -11.03 17.01
N LYS A 213 22.77 -11.06 18.03
CA LYS A 213 23.09 -10.50 19.36
C LYS A 213 24.10 -11.39 20.09
N ARG A 214 25.11 -10.79 20.72
CA ARG A 214 26.03 -11.52 21.60
C ARG A 214 25.33 -11.82 22.93
N ILE A 215 25.21 -13.09 23.26
CA ILE A 215 24.80 -13.52 24.60
C ILE A 215 26.04 -13.41 25.48
N ALA A 216 26.01 -12.52 26.47
CA ALA A 216 27.03 -12.48 27.51
C ALA A 216 26.71 -13.58 28.52
N THR A 217 27.42 -14.70 28.45
CA THR A 217 27.47 -15.68 29.54
C THR A 217 28.24 -15.01 30.69
N HIS A 218 27.53 -14.63 31.74
CA HIS A 218 28.16 -14.41 33.05
C HIS A 218 28.65 -15.79 33.52
N LEU A 219 29.95 -16.05 33.38
CA LEU A 219 30.61 -17.10 34.14
C LEU A 219 30.65 -16.61 35.60
N LEU A 220 30.02 -17.39 36.49
CA LEU A 220 30.12 -17.26 37.94
C LEU A 220 31.52 -17.61 38.42
#